data_AF-A0A815CZ34-F1
#
_entry.id   AF-A0A815CZ34-F1
#
_cell.length_a   1.000
_cell.length_b   1.000
_cell.length_c   1.000
_cell.angle_alpha   90.00
_cell.angle_beta   90.00
_cell.angle_gamma   90.00
#
_symmetry.space_group_name_H-M   'P 1'
#
loop_
_entity.id
_entity.type
_entity.pdbx_description
1 polymer ?
#
loop_
_entity_poly.entity_id
_entity_poly.type
_entity_poly.pdbx_seq_one_letter_code
_entity_poly.pdbx_strand_id
1 'polypeptide(L)'
;MSSPDSFLALLESIQTNLFRIGGPLLLVCGVVSCVINLIVFTQKNLRKSPCSIYLVAVNIVNLLYVTLPVLFLILTVGYDIDLTTSNLFMCRFYYYTSYLFEILGPFYLILASIDRVLVTSSNVGTQLKSRHRLAYICIGCGTLFWILFHCHALFLVDIQEIAPDYFICYARAGSFLVDISFCVGCYAYLLISKTFRKEVKRLFFC
;
A
#
# COMPACT_ATOMS: atom_id res chain seq x y z
N MET A 1 -14.26 30.74 28.37
CA MET A 1 -14.68 29.44 27.83
C MET A 1 -14.71 29.58 26.32
N SER A 2 -13.64 29.14 25.64
CA SER A 2 -13.62 29.01 24.18
C SER A 2 -14.62 27.92 23.78
N SER A 3 -15.56 28.25 22.89
CA SER A 3 -16.59 27.31 22.44
C SER A 3 -15.94 26.11 21.72
N PRO A 4 -16.43 24.88 21.93
CA PRO A 4 -15.91 23.68 21.25
C PRO A 4 -15.91 23.82 19.71
N ASP A 5 -16.85 24.60 19.16
CA ASP A 5 -16.97 24.87 17.73
C ASP A 5 -15.75 25.61 17.15
N SER A 6 -15.13 26.51 17.94
CA SER A 6 -13.94 27.26 17.52
C SER A 6 -12.70 26.37 17.35
N PHE A 7 -12.61 25.29 18.15
CA PHE A 7 -11.52 24.33 18.08
C PHE A 7 -11.67 23.39 16.88
N LEU A 8 -12.88 22.93 16.60
CA LEU A 8 -13.19 22.10 15.43
C LEU A 8 -12.87 22.84 14.12
N ALA A 9 -13.31 24.10 14.00
CA ALA A 9 -13.01 24.93 12.82
C ALA A 9 -11.51 25.16 12.59
N LEU A 10 -10.72 25.29 13.68
CA LEU A 10 -9.27 25.39 13.58
C LEU A 10 -8.63 24.10 13.06
N LEU A 11 -9.08 22.94 13.55
CA LEU A 11 -8.57 21.64 13.11
C LEU A 11 -8.87 21.37 11.64
N GLU A 12 -10.09 21.65 11.20
CA GLU A 12 -10.48 21.52 9.79
C GLU A 12 -9.62 22.41 8.89
N SER A 13 -9.42 23.67 9.27
CA SER A 13 -8.56 24.60 8.54
C SER A 13 -7.11 24.13 8.45
N ILE A 14 -6.54 23.59 9.54
CA ILE A 14 -5.18 23.04 9.53
C ILE A 14 -5.09 21.83 8.60
N GLN A 15 -6.06 20.92 8.69
CA GLN A 15 -6.12 19.73 7.84
C GLN A 15 -6.20 20.11 6.36
N THR A 16 -7.13 20.97 5.97
CA THR A 16 -7.29 21.41 4.58
C THR A 16 -6.03 22.08 4.06
N ASN A 17 -5.42 22.99 4.83
CA ASN A 17 -4.17 23.65 4.42
C ASN A 17 -3.00 22.67 4.26
N LEU A 18 -2.90 21.68 5.14
CA LEU A 18 -1.89 20.63 5.05
C LEU A 18 -2.06 19.80 3.77
N PHE A 19 -3.29 19.38 3.44
CA PHE A 19 -3.54 18.62 2.21
C PHE A 19 -3.41 19.47 0.94
N ARG A 20 -3.76 20.75 1.01
CA ARG A 20 -3.69 21.68 -0.13
C ARG A 20 -2.25 21.99 -0.56
N ILE A 21 -1.31 22.07 0.38
CA ILE A 21 0.10 22.36 0.09
C ILE A 21 0.96 21.09 0.18
N GLY A 22 0.84 20.35 1.27
CA GLY A 22 1.61 19.14 1.52
C GLY A 22 1.23 17.98 0.62
N GLY A 23 -0.05 17.87 0.24
CA GLY A 23 -0.55 16.82 -0.66
C GLY A 23 0.15 16.82 -2.02
N PRO A 24 0.07 17.92 -2.81
CA PRO A 24 0.76 18.01 -4.10
C PRO A 24 2.27 17.82 -4.02
N LEU A 25 2.92 18.34 -2.97
CA LEU A 25 4.36 18.14 -2.75
C LEU A 25 4.68 16.66 -2.53
N LEU A 26 3.90 15.96 -1.70
CA LEU A 26 4.05 14.53 -1.46
C LEU A 26 3.79 13.72 -2.72
N LEU A 27 2.80 14.11 -3.53
CA LEU A 27 2.50 13.47 -4.81
C LEU A 27 3.69 13.58 -5.77
N VAL A 28 4.21 14.79 -5.99
CA VAL A 28 5.34 15.03 -6.90
C VAL A 28 6.59 14.31 -6.41
N CYS A 29 6.97 14.49 -5.14
CA CYS A 29 8.14 13.83 -4.57
C CYS A 29 8.00 12.30 -4.59
N GLY A 30 6.81 11.78 -4.29
CA GLY A 30 6.52 10.35 -4.30
C GLY A 30 6.64 9.74 -5.70
N VAL A 31 6.05 10.38 -6.72
CA VAL A 31 6.15 9.95 -8.11
C VAL A 31 7.59 10.00 -8.60
N VAL A 32 8.30 11.11 -8.38
CA VAL A 32 9.70 11.28 -8.78
C VAL A 32 10.58 10.20 -8.13
N SER A 33 10.42 9.96 -6.83
CA SER A 33 11.15 8.93 -6.09
C SER A 33 10.90 7.53 -6.68
N CYS A 34 9.63 7.17 -6.92
CA CYS A 34 9.29 5.87 -7.51
C CYS A 34 9.87 5.71 -8.92
N VAL A 35 9.81 6.75 -9.75
CA VAL A 35 10.35 6.73 -11.12
C VAL A 35 11.87 6.55 -11.12
N ILE A 36 12.60 7.31 -10.29
CA ILE A 36 14.05 7.18 -10.17
C ILE A 36 14.41 5.76 -9.72
N ASN A 37 13.74 5.24 -8.69
CA ASN A 37 13.97 3.88 -8.22
C ASN A 37 13.69 2.82 -9.29
N LEU A 38 12.60 2.98 -10.06
CA LEU A 38 12.30 2.09 -11.17
C LEU A 38 13.39 2.13 -12.24
N ILE A 39 13.88 3.31 -12.61
CA ILE A 39 14.99 3.46 -13.56
C ILE A 39 16.22 2.72 -13.05
N VAL A 40 16.61 2.92 -11.78
CA VAL A 40 17.77 2.28 -11.16
C VAL A 40 17.61 0.76 -11.12
N PHE A 41 16.52 0.24 -10.55
CA PHE A 41 16.34 -1.21 -10.39
C PHE A 41 16.06 -1.95 -11.71
N THR A 42 15.67 -1.24 -12.77
CA THR A 42 15.48 -1.83 -14.11
C THR A 42 16.80 -1.99 -14.88
N GLN A 43 17.91 -1.38 -14.41
CA GLN A 43 19.22 -1.53 -15.04
C GLN A 43 19.68 -2.99 -15.07
N LYS A 44 20.31 -3.40 -16.18
CA LYS A 44 20.77 -4.78 -16.44
C LYS A 44 21.71 -5.32 -15.36
N ASN A 45 22.47 -4.45 -14.71
CA ASN A 45 23.41 -4.84 -13.66
C ASN A 45 22.72 -5.24 -12.35
N LEU A 46 21.60 -4.59 -11.99
CA LEU A 46 20.88 -4.84 -10.73
C LEU A 46 19.81 -5.94 -10.86
N ARG A 47 19.24 -6.13 -12.07
CA ARG A 47 18.28 -7.21 -12.37
C ARG A 47 18.84 -8.64 -12.23
N LYS A 48 20.14 -8.80 -11.98
CA LYS A 48 20.76 -10.11 -11.76
C LYS A 48 20.27 -10.77 -10.46
N SER A 49 19.86 -9.97 -9.46
CA SER A 49 19.35 -10.48 -8.19
C SER A 49 17.81 -10.57 -8.20
N PRO A 50 17.23 -11.66 -7.66
CA PRO A 50 15.77 -11.78 -7.51
C PRO A 50 15.19 -10.71 -6.58
N CYS A 51 15.93 -10.31 -5.52
CA CYS A 51 15.63 -9.17 -4.66
C CYS A 51 15.29 -7.88 -5.44
N SER A 52 16.03 -7.56 -6.51
CA SER A 52 15.76 -6.37 -7.33
C SER A 52 14.38 -6.43 -8.01
N ILE A 53 13.86 -7.61 -8.34
CA ILE A 53 12.55 -7.78 -8.97
C ILE A 53 11.43 -7.43 -7.98
N TYR A 54 11.56 -7.87 -6.72
CA TYR A 54 10.61 -7.49 -5.67
C TYR A 54 10.63 -5.98 -5.42
N LEU A 55 11.81 -5.34 -5.41
CA LEU A 55 11.91 -3.89 -5.26
C LEU A 55 11.29 -3.11 -6.44
N VAL A 56 11.39 -3.63 -7.67
CA VAL A 56 10.64 -3.08 -8.80
C VAL A 56 9.14 -3.18 -8.55
N ALA A 57 8.63 -4.35 -8.13
CA ALA A 57 7.21 -4.53 -7.82
C ALA A 57 6.70 -3.59 -6.71
N VAL A 58 7.50 -3.37 -5.66
CA VAL A 58 7.21 -2.38 -4.60
C VAL A 58 7.06 -0.98 -5.20
N ASN A 59 8.00 -0.54 -6.03
CA ASN A 59 7.95 0.81 -6.60
C ASN A 59 6.78 0.98 -7.59
N ILE A 60 6.39 -0.07 -8.32
CA ILE A 60 5.18 -0.04 -9.16
C ILE A 60 3.94 0.14 -8.29
N VAL A 61 3.79 -0.65 -7.22
CA VAL A 61 2.63 -0.54 -6.33
C VAL A 61 2.60 0.80 -5.59
N ASN A 62 3.75 1.30 -5.11
CA ASN A 62 3.83 2.60 -4.47
C ASN A 62 3.48 3.73 -5.45
N LEU A 63 3.88 3.63 -6.72
CA LEU A 63 3.49 4.59 -7.75
C LEU A 63 1.97 4.57 -7.96
N LEU A 64 1.35 3.39 -8.03
CA LEU A 64 -0.11 3.25 -8.14
C LEU A 64 -0.84 3.77 -6.88
N TYR A 65 -0.31 3.52 -5.69
CA TYR A 65 -0.85 4.03 -4.43
C TYR A 65 -0.81 5.57 -4.38
N VAL A 66 0.32 6.17 -4.72
CA VAL A 66 0.48 7.62 -4.70
C VAL A 66 -0.39 8.29 -5.78
N THR A 67 -0.54 7.67 -6.95
CA THR A 67 -1.30 8.26 -8.06
C THR A 67 -2.80 8.06 -7.98
N LEU A 68 -3.27 6.97 -7.37
CA LEU A 68 -4.70 6.67 -7.25
C LEU A 68 -5.23 7.16 -5.89
N PRO A 69 -5.21 6.38 -4.80
CA PRO A 69 -5.92 6.74 -3.57
C PRO A 69 -5.42 8.05 -2.94
N VAL A 70 -4.11 8.31 -2.94
CA VAL A 70 -3.58 9.57 -2.39
C VAL A 70 -4.03 10.79 -3.19
N LEU A 71 -4.12 10.69 -4.52
CA LEU A 71 -4.64 11.77 -5.36
C LEU A 71 -6.11 12.07 -5.06
N PHE A 72 -6.96 11.04 -4.95
CA PHE A 72 -8.36 11.21 -4.58
C PHE A 72 -8.49 11.89 -3.20
N LEU A 73 -7.68 11.47 -2.22
CA LEU A 73 -7.67 12.06 -0.89
C LEU A 73 -7.28 13.56 -0.91
N ILE A 74 -6.28 13.92 -1.72
CA ILE A 74 -5.85 15.31 -1.87
C ILE A 74 -6.96 16.17 -2.50
N LEU A 75 -7.64 15.65 -3.53
CA LEU A 75 -8.74 16.35 -4.19
C LEU A 75 -9.93 16.58 -3.26
N THR A 76 -10.35 15.53 -2.54
CA THR A 76 -11.43 15.61 -1.55
C THR A 76 -11.08 16.56 -0.41
N VAL A 77 -10.00 16.31 0.33
CA VAL A 77 -9.71 17.04 1.58
C VAL A 77 -9.08 18.41 1.32
N GLY A 78 -8.26 18.54 0.28
CA GLY A 78 -7.49 19.75 -0.01
C GLY A 78 -8.19 20.74 -0.92
N TYR A 79 -9.07 20.27 -1.82
CA TYR A 79 -9.71 21.10 -2.84
C TYR A 79 -11.24 21.04 -2.83
N ASP A 80 -11.84 20.27 -1.91
CA ASP A 80 -13.30 20.11 -1.81
C ASP A 80 -13.92 19.52 -3.08
N ILE A 81 -13.16 18.65 -3.78
CA ILE A 81 -13.59 17.99 -5.01
C ILE A 81 -13.79 16.49 -4.74
N ASP A 82 -15.05 16.11 -4.47
CA ASP A 82 -15.41 14.71 -4.19
C ASP A 82 -15.76 13.92 -5.45
N LEU A 83 -14.73 13.31 -6.04
CA LEU A 83 -14.91 12.35 -7.14
C LEU A 83 -15.49 11.01 -6.67
N THR A 84 -15.38 10.69 -5.38
CA THR A 84 -15.85 9.43 -4.81
C THR A 84 -17.38 9.37 -4.74
N THR A 85 -18.04 10.49 -4.47
CA THR A 85 -19.50 10.60 -4.34
C THR A 85 -20.20 10.78 -5.69
N SER A 86 -19.45 11.19 -6.73
CA SER A 86 -19.96 11.35 -8.09
C SER A 86 -20.54 10.04 -8.67
N ASN A 87 -19.92 8.90 -8.37
CA ASN A 87 -20.35 7.59 -8.87
C ASN A 87 -20.07 6.49 -7.86
N LEU A 88 -21.03 5.58 -7.66
CA LEU A 88 -20.86 4.39 -6.81
C LEU A 88 -19.64 3.55 -7.23
N PHE A 89 -19.36 3.51 -8.54
CA PHE A 89 -18.17 2.85 -9.06
C PHE A 89 -16.87 3.49 -8.57
N MET A 90 -16.78 4.83 -8.56
CA MET A 90 -15.59 5.55 -8.08
C MET A 90 -15.39 5.38 -6.58
N CYS A 91 -16.47 5.43 -5.80
CA CYS A 91 -16.46 5.14 -4.37
C CYS A 91 -15.87 3.75 -4.07
N ARG A 92 -16.39 2.71 -4.72
CA ARG A 92 -15.90 1.32 -4.57
C ARG A 92 -14.47 1.16 -5.05
N PHE A 93 -14.13 1.76 -6.19
CA PHE A 93 -12.79 1.72 -6.76
C PHE A 93 -11.76 2.37 -5.84
N TYR A 94 -12.07 3.52 -5.26
CA TYR A 94 -11.21 4.23 -4.32
C TYR A 94 -10.90 3.37 -3.09
N TYR A 95 -11.92 2.82 -2.42
CA TYR A 95 -11.72 1.98 -1.24
C TYR A 95 -10.95 0.70 -1.59
N TYR A 96 -11.33 0.01 -2.68
CA TYR A 96 -10.64 -1.20 -3.11
C TYR A 96 -9.16 -0.97 -3.41
N THR A 97 -8.84 0.08 -4.18
CA THR A 97 -7.45 0.40 -4.54
C THR A 97 -6.62 0.87 -3.35
N SER A 98 -7.23 1.64 -2.43
CA SER A 98 -6.60 2.05 -1.18
C SER A 98 -6.11 0.83 -0.39
N TYR A 99 -7.02 -0.09 -0.07
CA TYR A 99 -6.67 -1.29 0.71
C TYR A 99 -5.69 -2.21 0.00
N LEU A 100 -5.90 -2.46 -1.30
CA LEU A 100 -5.08 -3.39 -2.06
C LEU A 100 -3.62 -2.90 -2.16
N PHE A 101 -3.40 -1.63 -2.48
CA PHE A 101 -2.04 -1.12 -2.65
C PHE A 101 -1.33 -0.90 -1.31
N GLU A 102 -2.07 -0.57 -0.25
CA GLU A 102 -1.52 -0.44 1.10
C GLU A 102 -0.90 -1.77 1.61
N ILE A 103 -1.52 -2.91 1.29
CA ILE A 103 -1.01 -4.22 1.73
C ILE A 103 0.06 -4.82 0.80
N LEU A 104 -0.03 -4.58 -0.51
CA LEU A 104 0.90 -5.14 -1.49
C LEU A 104 2.33 -4.61 -1.33
N GLY A 105 2.50 -3.34 -0.98
CA GLY A 105 3.82 -2.73 -0.78
C GLY A 105 4.65 -3.45 0.30
N PRO A 106 4.16 -3.51 1.55
CA PRO A 106 4.79 -4.27 2.63
C PRO A 106 4.98 -5.75 2.31
N PHE A 107 4.00 -6.39 1.65
CA PHE A 107 4.08 -7.79 1.26
C PHE A 107 5.30 -8.08 0.37
N TYR A 108 5.54 -7.27 -0.67
CA TYR A 108 6.70 -7.45 -1.54
C TYR A 108 8.03 -7.12 -0.83
N LEU A 109 8.06 -6.15 0.08
CA LEU A 109 9.25 -5.85 0.88
C LEU A 109 9.66 -7.03 1.79
N ILE A 110 8.69 -7.76 2.31
CA ILE A 110 8.94 -8.97 3.10
C ILE A 110 9.52 -10.08 2.22
N LEU A 111 8.94 -10.31 1.05
CA LEU A 111 9.50 -11.28 0.09
C LEU A 111 10.93 -10.92 -0.32
N ALA A 112 11.20 -9.63 -0.57
CA ALA A 112 12.55 -9.14 -0.85
C ALA A 112 13.53 -9.41 0.31
N SER A 113 13.06 -9.24 1.55
CA SER A 113 13.86 -9.48 2.75
C SER A 113 14.18 -10.97 2.92
N ILE A 114 13.18 -11.84 2.74
CA ILE A 114 13.34 -13.30 2.79
C ILE A 114 14.34 -13.76 1.73
N ASP A 115 14.18 -13.30 0.48
CA ASP A 115 15.09 -13.63 -0.62
C ASP A 115 16.53 -13.20 -0.30
N ARG A 116 16.73 -11.99 0.23
CA ARG A 116 18.07 -11.49 0.59
C ARG A 116 18.78 -12.38 1.61
N VAL A 117 18.08 -12.88 2.63
CA VAL A 117 18.68 -13.79 3.64
C VAL A 117 18.94 -15.17 3.07
N LEU A 118 18.05 -15.70 2.24
CA LEU A 118 18.25 -16.98 1.57
C LEU A 118 19.43 -16.94 0.58
N VAL A 119 19.76 -15.76 0.03
CA VAL A 119 20.93 -15.58 -0.84
C VAL A 119 22.22 -15.54 -0.02
N THR A 120 22.22 -14.93 1.17
CA THR A 120 23.40 -14.93 2.04
C THR A 120 23.76 -16.31 2.62
N SER A 121 22.83 -17.27 2.61
CA SER A 121 22.99 -18.57 3.27
C SER A 121 23.29 -19.78 2.36
N SER A 122 23.41 -19.66 1.02
CA SER A 122 23.54 -20.86 0.16
C SER A 122 24.44 -20.77 -1.08
N ASN A 123 25.04 -21.92 -1.42
CA ASN A 123 25.90 -22.24 -2.56
C ASN A 123 25.41 -21.73 -3.95
N VAL A 124 26.35 -21.26 -4.79
CA VAL A 124 26.18 -19.99 -5.57
C VAL A 124 25.64 -20.11 -7.02
N GLY A 125 25.79 -21.24 -7.73
CA GLY A 125 25.66 -21.24 -9.20
C GLY A 125 24.28 -21.60 -9.78
N THR A 126 23.79 -22.80 -9.47
CA THR A 126 22.63 -23.41 -10.15
C THR A 126 21.27 -23.03 -9.54
N GLN A 127 21.24 -22.46 -8.34
CA GLN A 127 20.00 -22.03 -7.67
C GLN A 127 19.47 -20.69 -8.18
N LEU A 128 20.32 -19.81 -8.73
CA LEU A 128 19.95 -18.43 -9.03
C LEU A 128 18.82 -18.32 -10.08
N LYS A 129 18.88 -19.14 -11.14
CA LYS A 129 17.87 -19.13 -12.22
C LYS A 129 16.51 -19.70 -11.76
N SER A 130 16.53 -20.68 -10.85
CA SER A 130 15.31 -21.21 -10.23
C SER A 130 14.64 -20.18 -9.32
N ARG A 131 15.45 -19.39 -8.58
CA ARG A 131 14.96 -18.32 -7.70
C ARG A 131 14.29 -17.16 -8.44
N HIS A 132 14.73 -16.82 -9.65
CA HIS A 132 14.04 -15.84 -10.50
C HIS A 132 12.62 -16.29 -10.86
N ARG A 133 12.46 -17.54 -11.32
CA ARG A 133 11.13 -18.10 -11.63
C ARG A 133 10.25 -18.15 -10.38
N LEU A 134 10.81 -18.57 -9.25
CA LEU A 134 10.11 -18.58 -7.97
C LEU A 134 9.67 -17.17 -7.56
N ALA A 135 10.51 -16.14 -7.76
CA ALA A 135 10.15 -14.77 -7.44
C ALA A 135 8.94 -14.27 -8.25
N TYR A 136 8.92 -14.50 -9.56
CA TYR A 136 7.76 -14.16 -10.38
C TYR A 136 6.49 -14.92 -9.97
N ILE A 137 6.62 -16.21 -9.59
CA ILE A 137 5.49 -17.00 -9.10
C ILE A 137 4.99 -16.46 -7.75
N CYS A 138 5.89 -16.16 -6.80
CA CYS A 138 5.52 -15.61 -5.49
C CYS A 138 4.86 -14.24 -5.60
N ILE A 139 5.39 -13.36 -6.46
CA ILE A 139 4.75 -12.08 -6.78
C ILE A 139 3.38 -12.36 -7.37
N GLY A 140 3.29 -13.07 -8.50
CA GLY A 140 2.01 -13.29 -9.20
C GLY A 140 0.94 -13.97 -8.34
N CYS A 141 1.27 -15.09 -7.69
CA CYS A 141 0.34 -15.80 -6.81
C CYS A 141 -0.03 -14.97 -5.58
N GLY A 142 0.93 -14.25 -4.98
CA GLY A 142 0.69 -13.37 -3.84
C GLY A 142 -0.21 -12.19 -4.21
N THR A 143 0.06 -11.50 -5.30
CA THR A 143 -0.77 -10.41 -5.81
C THR A 143 -2.19 -10.90 -6.10
N LEU A 144 -2.33 -12.04 -6.77
CA LEU A 144 -3.64 -12.62 -7.08
C LEU A 144 -4.43 -12.97 -5.81
N PHE A 145 -3.75 -13.55 -4.81
CA PHE A 145 -4.36 -13.84 -3.52
C PHE A 145 -4.91 -12.57 -2.86
N TRP A 146 -4.12 -11.49 -2.78
CA TRP A 146 -4.57 -10.22 -2.19
C TRP A 146 -5.68 -9.54 -3.00
N ILE A 147 -5.63 -9.60 -4.33
CA ILE A 147 -6.69 -9.10 -5.22
C ILE A 147 -8.03 -9.78 -4.91
N LEU A 148 -8.03 -11.11 -4.80
CA LEU A 148 -9.24 -11.89 -4.51
C LEU A 148 -9.72 -11.67 -3.08
N PHE A 149 -8.80 -11.61 -2.12
CA PHE A 149 -9.12 -11.39 -0.72
C PHE A 149 -9.81 -10.03 -0.49
N HIS A 150 -9.29 -8.97 -1.11
CA HIS A 150 -9.87 -7.62 -1.01
C HIS A 150 -11.04 -7.38 -1.97
N CYS A 151 -11.40 -8.34 -2.83
CA CYS A 151 -12.55 -8.22 -3.73
C CYS A 151 -13.86 -7.92 -2.96
N HIS A 152 -13.97 -8.40 -1.72
CA HIS A 152 -15.10 -8.11 -0.84
C HIS A 152 -15.31 -6.60 -0.58
N ALA A 153 -14.25 -5.79 -0.61
CA ALA A 153 -14.34 -4.34 -0.46
C ALA A 153 -15.15 -3.66 -1.58
N LEU A 154 -15.24 -4.28 -2.78
CA LEU A 154 -16.07 -3.75 -3.87
C LEU A 154 -17.58 -3.86 -3.59
N PHE A 155 -18.01 -4.76 -2.71
CA PHE A 155 -19.43 -5.01 -2.43
C PHE A 155 -19.91 -4.38 -1.13
N LEU A 156 -19.03 -4.18 -0.15
CA LEU A 156 -19.35 -3.62 1.17
C LEU A 156 -19.47 -2.09 1.22
N VAL A 157 -19.10 -1.41 0.14
CA VAL A 157 -19.02 0.04 0.08
C VAL A 157 -20.22 0.59 -0.68
N ASP A 158 -20.87 1.58 -0.08
CA ASP A 158 -22.07 2.23 -0.61
C ASP A 158 -22.00 3.76 -0.42
N ILE A 159 -22.89 4.47 -1.11
CA ILE A 159 -23.07 5.92 -0.97
C ILE A 159 -24.31 6.16 -0.11
N GLN A 160 -24.15 6.90 0.98
CA GLN A 160 -25.26 7.29 1.85
C GLN A 160 -25.40 8.80 1.91
N GLU A 161 -26.65 9.24 1.84
CA GLU A 161 -27.07 10.62 2.04
C GLU A 161 -27.18 10.87 3.56
N ILE A 162 -26.40 11.80 4.09
CA ILE A 162 -26.46 12.20 5.52
C ILE A 162 -27.38 13.40 5.70
N ALA A 163 -27.36 14.33 4.74
CA ALA A 163 -28.16 15.54 4.73
C ALA A 163 -28.62 15.82 3.28
N PRO A 164 -29.62 16.69 3.07
CA PRO A 164 -30.09 17.03 1.74
C PRO A 164 -28.92 17.50 0.87
N ASP A 165 -28.75 16.86 -0.29
CA ASP A 165 -27.66 17.12 -1.25
C ASP A 165 -26.24 16.86 -0.70
N TYR A 166 -26.10 16.15 0.43
CA TYR A 166 -24.81 15.80 1.02
C TYR A 166 -24.63 14.28 1.09
N PHE A 167 -23.83 13.76 0.16
CA PHE A 167 -23.51 12.35 0.00
C PHE A 167 -22.12 12.06 0.53
N ILE A 168 -21.95 10.94 1.23
CA ILE A 168 -20.63 10.42 1.57
C ILE A 168 -20.46 8.99 1.07
N CYS A 169 -19.24 8.68 0.66
CA CYS A 169 -18.82 7.32 0.37
C CYS A 169 -18.39 6.65 1.69
N TYR A 170 -19.09 5.59 2.11
CA TYR A 170 -18.85 4.96 3.40
C TYR A 170 -18.81 3.43 3.29
N ALA A 171 -17.95 2.81 4.09
CA ALA A 171 -17.94 1.37 4.28
C ALA A 171 -19.02 0.99 5.31
N ARG A 172 -19.87 0.01 5.00
CA ARG A 172 -21.00 -0.38 5.85
C ARG A 172 -20.53 -0.82 7.25
N ALA A 173 -21.04 -0.18 8.31
CA ALA A 173 -20.74 -0.52 9.70
C ALA A 173 -21.20 -1.96 10.02
N GLY A 174 -20.29 -2.78 10.56
CA GLY A 174 -20.44 -4.25 10.70
C GLY A 174 -19.32 -5.03 10.01
N SER A 175 -18.54 -4.36 9.16
CA SER A 175 -17.38 -4.92 8.42
C SER A 175 -16.10 -5.04 9.26
N PHE A 176 -16.20 -5.44 10.53
CA PHE A 176 -15.04 -5.63 11.44
C PHE A 176 -13.97 -6.56 10.84
N LEU A 177 -14.34 -7.45 9.92
CA LEU A 177 -13.42 -8.36 9.23
C LEU A 177 -12.37 -7.68 8.33
N VAL A 178 -12.63 -6.47 7.81
CA VAL A 178 -11.69 -5.77 6.92
C VAL A 178 -10.56 -5.15 7.73
N ASP A 179 -10.88 -4.46 8.82
CA ASP A 179 -9.88 -3.89 9.75
C ASP A 179 -9.13 -4.99 10.53
N ILE A 180 -9.81 -6.08 10.89
CA ILE A 180 -9.17 -7.26 11.49
C ILE A 180 -8.21 -7.91 10.50
N SER A 181 -8.52 -7.97 9.21
CA SER A 181 -7.59 -8.52 8.21
C SER A 181 -6.34 -7.66 8.05
N PHE A 182 -6.48 -6.34 8.15
CA PHE A 182 -5.33 -5.43 8.15
C PHE A 182 -4.47 -5.62 9.40
N CYS A 183 -5.11 -5.74 10.57
CA CYS A 183 -4.42 -6.02 11.83
C CYS A 183 -3.74 -7.39 11.82
N VAL A 184 -4.45 -8.46 11.44
CA VAL A 184 -3.93 -9.83 11.38
C VAL A 184 -2.84 -9.94 10.32
N GLY A 185 -2.99 -9.26 9.18
CA GLY A 185 -1.94 -9.05 8.20
C GLY A 185 -0.71 -8.44 8.87
N CYS A 186 -0.83 -7.25 9.45
CA CYS A 186 0.25 -6.56 10.17
C CYS A 186 0.90 -7.40 11.27
N TYR A 187 0.12 -8.13 12.08
CA TYR A 187 0.63 -9.00 13.13
C TYR A 187 1.33 -10.23 12.56
N ALA A 188 0.78 -10.87 11.54
CA ALA A 188 1.43 -11.96 10.83
C ALA A 188 2.73 -11.47 10.16
N TYR A 189 2.73 -10.28 9.56
CA TYR A 189 3.90 -9.64 8.96
C TYR A 189 4.98 -9.30 10.01
N LEU A 190 4.60 -8.78 11.17
CA LEU A 190 5.50 -8.52 12.29
C LEU A 190 6.06 -9.82 12.89
N LEU A 191 5.24 -10.87 13.00
CA LEU A 191 5.66 -12.18 13.49
C LEU A 191 6.62 -12.86 12.52
N ILE A 192 6.34 -12.82 11.21
CA ILE A 192 7.24 -13.32 10.17
C ILE A 192 8.57 -12.56 10.24
N SER A 193 8.54 -11.23 10.35
CA SER A 193 9.75 -10.41 10.50
C SER A 193 10.56 -10.72 11.78
N LYS A 194 9.89 -10.93 12.92
CA LYS A 194 10.55 -11.26 14.19
C LYS A 194 11.14 -12.67 14.20
N THR A 195 10.38 -13.67 13.75
CA THR A 195 10.83 -15.06 13.63
C THR A 195 11.99 -15.16 12.65
N PHE A 196 11.91 -14.43 11.54
CA PHE A 196 13.00 -14.29 10.59
C PHE A 196 14.25 -13.67 11.21
N ARG A 197 14.11 -12.58 11.98
CA ARG A 197 15.24 -11.95 12.69
C ARG A 197 15.90 -12.88 13.70
N LYS A 198 15.13 -13.77 14.34
CA LYS A 198 15.65 -14.82 15.23
C LYS A 198 16.45 -15.88 14.47
N GLU A 199 15.94 -16.37 13.34
CA GLU A 199 16.67 -17.36 12.51
C GLU A 199 17.95 -16.78 11.91
N VAL A 200 17.95 -15.51 11.50
CA VAL A 200 19.17 -14.81 11.05
C VAL A 200 20.22 -14.73 12.16
N LYS A 201 19.82 -14.38 13.39
CA LYS A 201 20.75 -14.40 14.53
C LYS A 201 21.30 -15.80 14.78
N ARG A 202 20.49 -16.84 14.61
CA ARG A 202 20.91 -18.23 14.81
C ARG A 202 21.93 -18.69 13.74
N LEU A 203 21.82 -18.20 12.51
CA LEU A 203 22.74 -18.52 11.42
C LEU A 203 24.08 -17.77 11.48
N PHE A 204 24.12 -16.58 12.07
CA PHE A 204 25.36 -15.75 12.15
C PHE A 204 26.15 -15.93 13.45
N PHE A 205 25.54 -16.47 14.52
CA PHE A 205 26.19 -16.68 15.81
C PHE A 205 26.45 -18.17 16.12
N CYS A 206 26.50 -19.02 15.09
CA CYS A 206 26.85 -20.42 15.21
C CYS A 206 28.12 -20.74 14.42
#